data_AF-A0A8C8I0E5-F1
#
_entry.id   AF-A0A8C8I0E5-F1
#
_cell.length_a   1.000
_cell.length_b   1.000
_cell.length_c   1.000
_cell.angle_alpha   90.00
_cell.angle_beta   90.00
_cell.angle_gamma   90.00
#
_symmetry.space_group_name_H-M   'P 1'
#
loop_
_entity.id
_entity.type
_entity.pdbx_description
1 polymer ?
#
loop_
_entity_poly.entity_id
_entity_poly.type
_entity_poly.pdbx_seq_one_letter_code
_entity_poly.pdbx_strand_id
1 'polypeptide(L)'
;MYNRNVSPSAKKSQPKLEWRSEHTSKEKKKDSHSIPILCVDCIPLFHGTLALAPMLEVALTLIDTWCKENKYVIAGYYQANERTKDFRPNQVAEKVGARIAENFSEAAMIMVDSTRFTMGCYEPILAIYDHHENKWKCRDCNVDSFEDWCEAQKITSALLEGRSYESLIDFDNHLDDLRNDWTNPEINKSVLHLC
;
A
#
# COMPACT_ATOMS: atom_id res chain seq x y z
N MET A 1 -2.11 3.35 -2.65
CA MET A 1 -1.61 3.15 -1.27
C MET A 1 -0.56 4.21 -0.98
N TYR A 2 -0.49 4.69 0.26
CA TYR A 2 0.43 5.76 0.66
C TYR A 2 1.29 5.37 1.83
N ASN A 3 2.49 5.95 1.90
CA ASN A 3 3.40 5.87 3.03
C ASN A 3 3.59 7.28 3.64
N ARG A 4 3.88 7.36 4.94
CA ARG A 4 4.28 8.63 5.56
C ARG A 4 5.67 9.01 5.07
N ASN A 5 5.84 10.26 4.64
CA ASN A 5 7.16 10.77 4.31
C ASN A 5 8.00 10.89 5.60
N VAL A 6 8.92 9.95 5.81
CA VAL A 6 9.98 10.10 6.81
C VAL A 6 11.13 10.86 6.13
N SER A 7 11.21 12.17 6.33
CA SER A 7 12.33 12.96 5.81
C SER A 7 13.66 12.44 6.40
N PRO A 8 14.72 12.17 5.62
CA PRO A 8 15.98 11.61 6.12
C PRO A 8 16.86 12.58 6.95
N SER A 9 16.33 13.68 7.47
CA SER A 9 17.13 14.78 8.04
C SER A 9 16.71 15.14 9.45
N ALA A 10 17.14 14.32 10.42
CA ALA A 10 17.37 14.76 11.79
C ALA A 10 18.45 13.88 12.43
N LYS A 11 19.73 14.11 12.07
CA LYS A 11 20.86 13.68 12.91
C LYS A 11 20.76 14.46 14.23
N LYS A 12 20.17 13.85 15.27
CA LYS A 12 20.34 14.33 16.65
C LYS A 12 21.66 13.80 17.21
N SER A 13 22.36 14.75 17.80
CA SER A 13 23.73 14.73 18.31
C SER A 13 23.85 14.13 19.73
N GLN A 14 24.78 13.17 19.86
CA GLN A 14 25.63 12.83 21.03
C GLN A 14 24.98 12.25 22.33
N PRO A 15 25.73 11.51 23.20
CA PRO A 15 27.19 11.49 23.36
C PRO A 15 27.91 10.13 23.32
N LYS A 16 29.23 10.33 23.20
CA LYS A 16 30.40 9.45 23.17
C LYS A 16 30.48 8.52 24.39
N LEU A 17 30.61 7.21 24.16
CA LEU A 17 31.25 6.28 25.11
C LEU A 17 32.23 5.41 24.32
N GLU A 18 33.48 5.49 24.76
CA GLU A 18 34.69 5.00 24.14
C GLU A 18 34.98 3.59 24.68
N TRP A 19 35.05 2.59 23.80
CA TRP A 19 35.71 1.31 24.10
C TRP A 19 36.51 0.86 22.86
N ARG A 20 37.82 0.79 23.04
CA ARG A 20 38.83 0.18 22.16
C ARG A 20 38.98 -1.27 22.64
N SER A 21 38.72 -2.28 21.82
CA SER A 21 39.66 -3.16 21.08
C SER A 21 38.81 -4.38 20.69
N GLU A 22 38.91 -5.12 19.59
CA GLU A 22 40.06 -5.64 18.86
C GLU A 22 39.55 -6.27 17.55
N HIS A 23 40.42 -6.37 16.55
CA HIS A 23 40.10 -6.83 15.20
C HIS A 23 39.61 -8.29 15.12
N THR A 24 38.47 -8.51 14.44
CA THR A 24 38.35 -9.64 13.50
C THR A 24 37.63 -9.16 12.23
N SER A 25 38.37 -9.19 11.12
CA SER A 25 37.88 -8.88 9.79
C SER A 25 37.17 -10.10 9.22
N LYS A 26 35.89 -9.97 8.82
CA LYS A 26 35.34 -10.54 7.58
C LYS A 26 33.88 -10.12 7.37
N GLU A 27 33.61 -9.75 6.11
CA GLU A 27 32.32 -9.54 5.45
C GLU A 27 31.52 -8.29 5.86
N LYS A 28 31.83 -7.17 5.19
CA LYS A 28 30.88 -6.07 5.00
C LYS A 28 29.72 -6.54 4.10
N LYS A 29 28.70 -7.14 4.67
CA LYS A 29 27.35 -7.05 4.08
C LYS A 29 26.96 -5.58 4.15
N LYS A 30 26.70 -5.00 2.99
CA LYS A 30 26.18 -3.65 2.84
C LYS A 30 24.72 -3.68 3.26
N ASP A 31 24.45 -3.76 4.57
CA ASP A 31 23.12 -3.47 5.11
C ASP A 31 22.86 -1.98 4.89
N SER A 32 22.31 -1.66 3.73
CA SER A 32 21.43 -0.50 3.66
C SER A 32 20.29 -0.83 4.61
N HIS A 33 20.27 -0.19 5.78
CA HIS A 33 19.05 -0.03 6.58
C HIS A 33 18.02 0.69 5.70
N SER A 34 17.38 -0.03 4.77
CA SER A 34 16.17 0.43 4.11
C SER A 34 15.10 0.37 5.18
N ILE A 35 14.63 1.54 5.60
CA ILE A 35 13.50 1.65 6.51
C ILE A 35 12.35 0.88 5.85
N PRO A 36 11.72 -0.10 6.52
CA PRO A 36 10.62 -0.84 5.93
C PRO A 36 9.49 0.14 5.57
N ILE A 37 8.97 0.00 4.36
CA ILE A 37 7.88 0.84 3.87
C ILE A 37 6.60 0.36 4.50
N LEU A 38 5.95 1.26 5.23
CA LEU A 38 4.65 1.02 5.83
C LEU A 38 3.58 1.68 4.98
N CYS A 39 2.71 0.88 4.36
CA CYS A 39 1.51 1.40 3.73
C CYS A 39 0.50 1.73 4.83
N VAL A 40 0.22 3.02 5.03
CA VAL A 40 -0.61 3.51 6.15
C VAL A 40 -2.07 3.71 5.77
N ASP A 41 -2.37 3.85 4.48
CA ASP A 41 -3.72 4.04 3.97
C ASP A 41 -3.80 3.69 2.47
N CYS A 42 -5.01 3.50 1.96
CA CYS A 42 -5.31 3.27 0.55
C CYS A 42 -6.50 4.10 0.08
N ILE A 43 -6.51 4.45 -1.21
CA ILE A 43 -7.63 5.15 -1.84
C ILE A 43 -8.18 4.23 -2.94
N PRO A 44 -9.45 3.83 -2.85
CA PRO A 44 -10.11 3.11 -3.91
C PRO A 44 -10.34 4.03 -5.11
N LEU A 45 -9.79 3.62 -6.25
CA LEU A 45 -9.82 4.41 -7.47
C LEU A 45 -11.07 4.12 -8.29
N PHE A 46 -11.14 2.94 -8.90
CA PHE A 46 -12.13 2.63 -9.91
C PHE A 46 -12.63 1.20 -9.75
N HIS A 47 -13.92 0.97 -10.01
CA HIS A 47 -14.58 -0.33 -9.88
C HIS A 47 -15.14 -0.89 -11.21
N GLY A 48 -15.10 -0.09 -12.30
CA GLY A 48 -15.62 -0.46 -13.62
C GLY A 48 -14.56 -0.87 -14.65
N THR A 49 -14.78 -0.51 -15.92
CA THR A 49 -13.78 -0.67 -16.99
C THR A 49 -12.51 0.09 -16.59
N LEU A 50 -11.47 -0.66 -16.22
CA LEU A 50 -10.17 -0.17 -15.76
C LEU A 50 -9.80 1.12 -16.48
N ALA A 51 -9.98 2.21 -15.74
CA ALA A 51 -9.60 3.59 -15.99
C ALA A 51 -9.22 3.90 -17.44
N LEU A 52 -10.13 4.55 -18.18
CA LEU A 52 -9.72 5.32 -19.35
C LEU A 52 -8.54 6.18 -18.91
N ALA A 53 -7.42 6.10 -19.65
CA ALA A 53 -6.16 6.74 -19.27
C ALA A 53 -6.32 8.19 -18.76
N PRO A 54 -7.21 9.04 -19.32
CA PRO A 54 -7.45 10.39 -18.79
C PRO A 54 -7.95 10.42 -17.34
N MET A 55 -8.88 9.53 -16.96
CA MET A 55 -9.46 9.55 -15.61
C MET A 55 -8.44 9.12 -14.56
N LEU A 56 -7.60 8.14 -14.90
CA LEU A 56 -6.50 7.72 -14.04
C LEU A 56 -5.48 8.84 -13.81
N GLU A 57 -5.09 9.55 -14.88
CA GLU A 57 -4.14 10.66 -14.79
C GLU A 57 -4.68 11.79 -13.91
N VAL A 58 -5.95 12.14 -14.05
CA VAL A 58 -6.62 13.13 -13.20
C VAL A 58 -6.65 12.66 -11.74
N ALA A 59 -7.08 11.43 -11.48
CA ALA A 59 -7.15 10.87 -10.13
C ALA A 59 -5.78 10.88 -9.44
N LEU A 60 -4.75 10.37 -10.11
CA LEU A 60 -3.39 10.32 -9.57
C LEU A 60 -2.83 11.73 -9.30
N THR A 61 -3.15 12.72 -10.14
CA THR A 61 -2.71 14.11 -9.94
C THR A 61 -3.37 14.75 -8.72
N LEU A 62 -4.68 14.56 -8.55
CA LEU A 62 -5.43 15.08 -7.41
C LEU A 62 -4.98 14.44 -6.09
N ILE A 63 -4.84 13.13 -6.11
CA ILE A 63 -4.33 12.34 -4.99
C ILE A 63 -2.91 12.76 -4.62
N ASP A 64 -2.00 12.91 -5.58
CA ASP A 64 -0.62 13.32 -5.32
C ASP A 64 -0.55 14.70 -4.66
N THR A 65 -1.41 15.63 -5.08
CA THR A 65 -1.54 16.96 -4.45
C THR A 65 -1.99 16.84 -3.00
N TRP A 66 -3.07 16.10 -2.75
CA TRP A 66 -3.56 15.87 -1.39
C TRP A 66 -2.53 15.16 -0.50
N CYS A 67 -1.80 14.17 -1.04
CA CYS A 67 -0.75 13.48 -0.31
C CYS A 67 0.37 14.44 0.10
N LYS A 68 0.83 15.32 -0.80
CA LYS A 68 1.87 16.31 -0.52
C LYS A 68 1.46 17.26 0.61
N GLU A 69 0.21 17.72 0.60
CA GLU A 69 -0.34 18.59 1.67
C GLU A 69 -0.40 17.88 3.03
N ASN A 70 -0.68 16.57 3.02
CA ASN A 70 -0.81 15.74 4.22
C ASN A 70 0.47 14.98 4.61
N LYS A 71 1.62 15.29 3.97
CA LYS A 71 2.92 14.63 4.21
C LYS A 71 2.94 13.12 3.93
N TYR A 72 2.16 12.70 2.95
CA TYR A 72 2.15 11.35 2.40
C TYR A 72 2.84 11.30 1.04
N VAL A 73 3.21 10.09 0.62
CA VAL A 73 3.69 9.79 -0.73
C VAL A 73 2.98 8.55 -1.26
N ILE A 74 2.69 8.51 -2.56
CA ILE A 74 2.13 7.33 -3.22
C ILE A 74 3.20 6.24 -3.22
N ALA A 75 2.95 5.17 -2.46
CA ALA A 75 3.91 4.10 -2.24
C ALA A 75 3.59 2.83 -3.04
N GLY A 76 2.41 2.75 -3.65
CA GLY A 76 2.05 1.58 -4.41
C GLY A 76 0.65 1.59 -5.01
N TYR A 77 0.43 0.61 -5.87
CA TYR A 77 -0.82 0.36 -6.57
C TYR A 77 -1.38 -1.01 -6.16
N TYR A 78 -2.69 -1.13 -6.04
CA TYR A 78 -3.34 -2.41 -5.81
C TYR A 78 -4.41 -2.67 -6.86
N GLN A 79 -4.62 -3.95 -7.18
CA GLN A 79 -5.62 -4.36 -8.16
C GLN A 79 -6.25 -5.70 -7.76
N ALA A 80 -7.57 -5.76 -7.89
CA ALA A 80 -8.33 -7.00 -7.92
C ALA A 80 -8.82 -7.23 -9.34
N ASN A 81 -8.53 -8.40 -9.91
CA ASN A 81 -9.00 -8.74 -11.25
C ASN A 81 -10.45 -9.24 -11.19
N GLU A 82 -11.23 -8.95 -12.24
CA GLU A 82 -12.62 -9.42 -12.37
C GLU A 82 -12.72 -10.95 -12.39
N ARG A 83 -11.74 -11.63 -12.99
CA ARG A 83 -11.69 -13.09 -13.03
C ARG A 83 -11.07 -13.60 -11.73
N THR A 84 -11.87 -14.33 -10.95
CA THR A 84 -11.47 -14.86 -9.64
C THR A 84 -10.17 -15.67 -9.65
N LYS A 85 -9.90 -16.43 -10.72
CA LYS A 85 -8.71 -17.29 -10.84
C LYS A 85 -7.47 -16.60 -11.40
N ASP A 86 -7.57 -15.32 -11.76
CA ASP A 86 -6.47 -14.55 -12.32
C ASP A 86 -6.04 -13.50 -11.30
N PHE A 87 -4.89 -13.68 -10.66
CA PHE A 87 -4.32 -12.71 -9.72
C PHE A 87 -2.97 -12.18 -10.22
N ARG A 88 -2.74 -12.28 -11.53
CA ARG A 88 -1.52 -11.75 -12.15
C ARG A 88 -1.73 -10.29 -12.53
N PRO A 89 -0.67 -9.46 -12.43
CA PRO A 89 -0.75 -8.08 -12.90
C PRO A 89 -0.99 -8.04 -14.41
N ASN A 90 -1.89 -7.16 -14.84
CA ASN A 90 -2.14 -6.90 -16.25
C ASN A 90 -1.29 -5.72 -16.75
N GLN A 91 -1.35 -5.41 -18.04
CA GLN A 91 -0.57 -4.31 -18.62
C GLN A 91 -0.90 -2.93 -18.02
N VAL A 92 -2.14 -2.74 -17.52
CA VAL A 92 -2.52 -1.50 -16.85
C VAL A 92 -1.77 -1.42 -15.52
N ALA A 93 -1.87 -2.46 -14.68
CA ALA A 93 -1.15 -2.57 -13.41
C ALA A 93 0.35 -2.31 -13.56
N GLU A 94 0.99 -2.94 -14.55
CA GLU A 94 2.42 -2.77 -14.81
C GLU A 94 2.79 -1.33 -15.20
N LYS A 95 1.96 -0.67 -16.04
CA LYS A 95 2.18 0.73 -16.45
C LYS A 95 1.98 1.69 -15.29
N VAL A 96 0.93 1.51 -14.49
CA VAL A 96 0.65 2.34 -13.31
C VAL A 96 1.73 2.16 -12.27
N GLY A 97 2.10 0.92 -11.97
CA GLY A 97 3.19 0.59 -11.08
C GLY A 97 4.50 1.24 -11.56
N ALA A 98 4.85 1.11 -12.85
CA ALA A 98 6.07 1.70 -13.39
C ALA A 98 6.08 3.23 -13.22
N ARG A 99 4.94 3.89 -13.48
CA ARG A 99 4.81 5.34 -13.30
C ARG A 99 4.95 5.78 -11.83
N ILE A 100 4.46 4.98 -10.88
CA ILE A 100 4.68 5.23 -9.45
C ILE A 100 6.14 5.00 -9.09
N ALA A 101 6.76 3.93 -9.61
CA ALA A 101 8.16 3.58 -9.36
C ALA A 101 9.16 4.65 -9.85
N GLU A 102 8.82 5.41 -10.89
CA GLU A 102 9.60 6.57 -11.35
C GLU A 102 9.70 7.67 -10.28
N ASN A 103 8.64 7.87 -9.49
CA ASN A 103 8.58 8.88 -8.43
C ASN A 103 8.99 8.33 -7.05
N PHE A 104 8.79 7.03 -6.83
CA PHE A 104 9.08 6.34 -5.58
C PHE A 104 9.69 4.95 -5.87
N SER A 105 11.02 4.85 -5.81
CA SER A 105 11.77 3.68 -6.31
C SER A 105 11.43 2.35 -5.62
N GLU A 106 10.91 2.42 -4.40
CA GLU A 106 10.53 1.26 -3.60
C GLU A 106 9.02 0.96 -3.69
N ALA A 107 8.38 1.38 -4.79
CA ALA A 107 6.96 1.15 -5.01
C ALA A 107 6.60 -0.33 -5.04
N ALA A 108 5.50 -0.67 -4.38
CA ALA A 108 4.94 -2.02 -4.38
C ALA A 108 3.66 -2.08 -5.23
N MET A 109 3.47 -3.20 -5.92
CA MET A 109 2.22 -3.52 -6.60
C MET A 109 1.56 -4.70 -5.90
N ILE A 110 0.29 -4.58 -5.53
CA ILE A 110 -0.43 -5.60 -4.77
C ILE A 110 -1.58 -6.15 -5.61
N MET A 111 -1.60 -7.46 -5.80
CA MET A 111 -2.69 -8.17 -6.45
C MET A 111 -3.53 -8.89 -5.41
N VAL A 112 -4.85 -8.74 -5.49
CA VAL A 112 -5.79 -9.45 -4.62
C VAL A 112 -6.14 -10.81 -5.22
N ASP A 113 -5.78 -11.88 -4.51
CA ASP A 113 -6.15 -13.25 -4.84
C ASP A 113 -7.57 -13.56 -4.34
N SER A 114 -8.53 -13.30 -5.23
CA SER A 114 -9.95 -13.51 -4.95
C SER A 114 -10.32 -14.99 -4.75
N THR A 115 -9.46 -15.95 -5.11
CA THR A 115 -9.76 -17.38 -4.90
C THR A 115 -9.70 -17.78 -3.43
N ARG A 116 -8.91 -17.06 -2.63
CA ARG A 116 -8.73 -17.30 -1.19
C ARG A 116 -9.63 -16.41 -0.32
N PHE A 117 -10.43 -15.54 -0.94
CA PHE A 117 -11.32 -14.64 -0.22
C PHE A 117 -12.39 -15.42 0.55
N THR A 118 -12.49 -15.13 1.86
CA THR A 118 -13.54 -15.63 2.75
C THR A 118 -13.95 -14.51 3.70
N MET A 119 -15.19 -14.53 4.18
CA MET A 119 -15.69 -13.51 5.10
C MET A 119 -14.90 -13.45 6.42
N GLY A 120 -14.35 -14.58 6.87
CA GLY A 120 -13.53 -14.67 8.09
C GLY A 120 -12.06 -14.28 7.89
N CYS A 121 -11.64 -13.95 6.66
CA CYS A 121 -10.29 -13.51 6.30
C CYS A 121 -9.15 -14.35 6.90
N TYR A 122 -9.29 -15.68 6.93
CA TYR A 122 -8.36 -16.58 7.66
C TYR A 122 -6.91 -16.56 7.18
N GLU A 123 -6.69 -16.24 5.91
CA GLU A 123 -5.36 -16.19 5.30
C GLU A 123 -5.16 -14.87 4.54
N PRO A 124 -3.91 -14.36 4.44
CA PRO A 124 -3.61 -13.21 3.60
C PRO A 124 -3.89 -13.51 2.13
N ILE A 125 -4.82 -12.73 1.55
CA ILE A 125 -5.24 -12.86 0.16
C ILE A 125 -4.42 -11.97 -0.80
N LEU A 126 -3.28 -11.45 -0.37
CA LEU A 126 -2.50 -10.48 -1.12
C LEU A 126 -1.24 -11.12 -1.73
N ALA A 127 -1.00 -10.86 -3.00
CA ALA A 127 0.26 -11.15 -3.68
C ALA A 127 0.99 -9.82 -3.94
N ILE A 128 2.15 -9.65 -3.31
CA ILE A 128 2.95 -8.41 -3.39
C ILE A 128 4.02 -8.59 -4.46
N TYR A 129 4.18 -7.58 -5.31
CA TYR A 129 5.19 -7.51 -6.36
C TYR A 129 6.10 -6.32 -6.11
N ASP A 130 7.40 -6.58 -6.13
CA ASP A 130 8.44 -5.57 -6.03
C ASP A 130 8.98 -5.20 -7.41
N HIS A 131 9.30 -3.93 -7.57
CA HIS A 131 9.95 -3.44 -8.78
C HIS A 131 11.47 -3.64 -8.68
N HIS A 132 12.01 -4.57 -9.48
CA HIS A 132 13.45 -4.86 -9.52
C HIS A 132 13.94 -4.97 -10.97
N GLU A 133 14.93 -4.15 -11.36
CA GLU A 133 15.54 -4.18 -12.70
C GLU A 133 14.51 -4.09 -13.85
N ASN A 134 13.58 -3.12 -13.77
CA ASN A 134 12.51 -2.89 -14.75
C ASN A 134 11.53 -4.07 -14.90
N LYS A 135 11.44 -4.96 -13.91
CA LYS A 135 10.49 -6.06 -13.88
C LYS A 135 9.80 -6.15 -12.52
N TRP A 136 8.53 -6.49 -12.55
CA TRP A 136 7.76 -6.82 -11.37
C TRP A 136 8.02 -8.29 -11.01
N LYS A 137 8.54 -8.52 -9.80
CA LYS A 137 8.78 -9.88 -9.27
C LYS A 137 7.87 -10.10 -8.08
N CYS A 138 7.17 -11.24 -8.07
CA CYS A 138 6.36 -11.62 -6.92
C CYS A 138 7.28 -11.85 -5.72
N ARG A 139 6.95 -11.22 -4.60
CA ARG A 139 7.58 -11.44 -3.31
C ARG A 139 6.92 -12.65 -2.65
N ASP A 140 7.74 -13.55 -2.12
CA ASP A 140 7.24 -14.59 -1.22
C ASP A 140 6.83 -13.92 0.09
N CYS A 141 5.53 -13.76 0.29
CA CYS A 141 4.95 -13.12 1.47
C CYS A 141 4.46 -14.19 2.44
N ASN A 142 4.82 -14.03 3.70
CA ASN A 142 4.26 -14.81 4.81
C ASN A 142 3.44 -13.88 5.72
N VAL A 143 2.84 -14.45 6.77
CA VAL A 143 2.06 -13.67 7.75
C VAL A 143 2.93 -12.57 8.41
N ASP A 144 4.22 -12.83 8.61
CA ASP A 144 5.17 -11.86 9.19
C ASP A 144 5.42 -10.64 8.28
N SER A 145 4.95 -10.68 7.03
CA SER A 145 5.00 -9.53 6.12
C SER A 145 3.90 -8.49 6.40
N PHE A 146 2.95 -8.80 7.28
CA PHE A 146 1.83 -7.95 7.65
C PHE A 146 1.93 -7.55 9.12
N GLU A 147 1.82 -6.26 9.40
CA GLU A 147 1.76 -5.75 10.78
C GLU A 147 0.48 -6.24 11.44
N ASP A 148 0.61 -6.86 12.62
CA ASP A 148 -0.48 -7.36 13.46
C ASP A 148 -1.61 -8.06 12.68
N TRP A 149 -1.24 -9.02 11.83
CA TRP A 149 -2.18 -9.75 10.96
C TRP A 149 -3.45 -10.24 11.69
N CYS A 150 -3.30 -10.79 12.90
CA CYS A 150 -4.43 -11.29 13.69
C CYS A 150 -5.43 -10.19 14.07
N GLU A 151 -4.96 -8.96 14.28
CA GLU A 151 -5.81 -7.80 14.56
C GLU A 151 -6.46 -7.31 13.26
N ALA A 152 -5.67 -7.12 12.21
CA ALA A 152 -6.16 -6.74 10.88
C ALA A 152 -7.25 -7.70 10.37
N GLN A 153 -7.08 -9.02 10.57
CA GLN A 153 -8.07 -10.03 10.25
C GLN A 153 -9.38 -9.81 11.00
N LYS A 154 -9.34 -9.61 12.32
CA LYS A 154 -10.53 -9.44 13.16
C LYS A 154 -11.31 -8.19 12.76
N ILE A 155 -10.60 -7.08 12.57
CA ILE A 155 -11.19 -5.80 12.16
C ILE A 155 -11.85 -5.95 10.78
N THR A 156 -11.13 -6.54 9.82
CA THR A 156 -11.66 -6.76 8.46
C THR A 156 -12.91 -7.63 8.48
N SER A 157 -12.90 -8.74 9.22
CA SER A 157 -14.06 -9.63 9.38
C SER A 157 -15.26 -8.88 9.98
N ALA A 158 -15.05 -8.08 11.03
CA ALA A 158 -16.11 -7.29 11.67
C ALA A 158 -16.71 -6.23 10.72
N LEU A 159 -15.87 -5.54 9.95
CA LEU A 159 -16.32 -4.55 8.96
C LEU A 159 -17.09 -5.19 7.80
N LEU A 160 -16.68 -6.39 7.37
CA LEU A 160 -17.38 -7.18 6.34
C LEU A 160 -18.73 -7.67 6.84
N GLU A 161 -18.81 -8.20 8.07
CA GLU A 161 -20.07 -8.62 8.70
C GLU A 161 -21.03 -7.44 8.88
N GLY A 162 -20.49 -6.28 9.30
CA GLY A 162 -21.22 -5.03 9.43
C GLY A 162 -21.56 -4.33 8.11
N ARG A 163 -21.15 -4.90 6.96
CA ARG A 163 -21.38 -4.36 5.61
C ARG A 163 -20.89 -2.93 5.40
N SER A 164 -19.78 -2.57 6.05
CA SER A 164 -19.20 -1.22 5.94
C SER A 164 -18.78 -0.87 4.50
N TYR A 165 -18.62 -1.89 3.64
CA TYR A 165 -18.37 -1.73 2.20
C TYR A 165 -19.52 -1.06 1.45
N GLU A 166 -20.75 -1.04 1.97
CA GLU A 166 -21.89 -0.32 1.35
C GLU A 166 -21.74 1.20 1.43
N SER A 167 -20.98 1.70 2.41
CA SER A 167 -20.69 3.12 2.60
C SER A 167 -19.30 3.54 2.11
N LEU A 168 -18.54 2.61 1.54
CA LEU A 168 -17.20 2.88 1.00
C LEU A 168 -17.33 3.70 -0.28
N ILE A 169 -16.63 4.83 -0.33
CA ILE A 169 -16.59 5.73 -1.47
C ILE A 169 -15.29 5.53 -2.23
N ASP A 170 -15.38 5.28 -3.53
CA ASP A 170 -14.23 5.32 -4.43
C ASP A 170 -14.18 6.58 -5.29
N PHE A 171 -13.12 6.68 -6.09
CA PHE A 171 -12.92 7.85 -6.93
C PHE A 171 -13.95 7.96 -8.05
N ASP A 172 -14.47 6.84 -8.58
CA ASP A 172 -15.61 6.86 -9.52
C ASP A 172 -16.84 7.52 -8.86
N ASN A 173 -17.21 7.11 -7.63
CA ASN A 173 -18.33 7.71 -6.90
C ASN A 173 -18.11 9.19 -6.58
N HIS A 174 -16.86 9.61 -6.35
CA HIS A 174 -16.52 11.02 -6.19
C HIS A 174 -16.67 11.82 -7.49
N LEU A 175 -16.31 11.24 -8.63
CA LEU A 175 -16.47 11.90 -9.93
C LEU A 175 -17.96 12.08 -10.29
N ASP A 176 -18.82 11.15 -9.87
CA ASP A 176 -20.27 11.27 -10.02
C ASP A 176 -20.87 12.33 -9.09
N ASP A 177 -20.41 12.41 -7.83
CA ASP A 177 -20.83 13.40 -6.85
C ASP A 177 -19.64 13.86 -6.00
N LEU A 178 -19.20 15.10 -6.25
CA LEU A 178 -18.05 15.73 -5.58
C LEU A 178 -18.21 15.88 -4.06
N ARG A 179 -19.42 15.67 -3.51
CA ARG A 179 -19.66 15.65 -2.07
C ARG A 179 -19.18 14.37 -1.40
N ASN A 180 -19.00 13.30 -2.17
CA ASN A 180 -18.51 12.02 -1.66
C ASN A 180 -17.00 12.13 -1.38
N ASP A 181 -16.58 11.76 -0.17
CA ASP A 181 -15.18 11.86 0.26
C ASP A 181 -14.44 10.55 0.02
N TRP A 182 -13.57 10.52 -1.00
CA TRP A 182 -12.74 9.37 -1.35
C TRP A 182 -11.63 9.04 -0.32
N THR A 183 -11.41 9.91 0.67
CA THR A 183 -10.50 9.62 1.80
C THR A 183 -11.14 8.74 2.88
N ASN A 184 -12.46 8.49 2.78
CA ASN A 184 -13.21 7.58 3.66
C ASN A 184 -12.96 7.78 5.18
N PRO A 185 -13.08 9.01 5.73
CA PRO A 185 -12.76 9.28 7.13
C PRO A 185 -13.63 8.51 8.12
N GLU A 186 -14.89 8.20 7.77
CA GLU A 186 -15.78 7.42 8.62
C GLU A 186 -15.36 5.96 8.73
N ILE A 187 -14.91 5.34 7.63
CA ILE A 187 -14.34 3.99 7.65
C ILE A 187 -13.07 3.96 8.50
N ASN A 188 -12.21 4.97 8.36
CA ASN A 188 -10.98 5.08 9.16
C ASN A 188 -11.28 5.21 10.67
N LYS A 189 -12.34 5.94 11.04
CA LYS A 189 -12.81 5.99 12.44
C LYS A 189 -13.34 4.64 12.92
N SER A 190 -14.08 3.92 12.08
CA SER A 190 -14.57 2.59 12.43
C SER A 190 -13.43 1.58 12.66
N VAL A 191 -12.39 1.62 11.82
CA VAL A 191 -11.16 0.83 12.02
C VAL A 191 -10.52 1.16 13.37
N LEU A 192 -10.31 2.45 13.66
CA LEU A 192 -9.71 2.89 14.92
C LEU A 192 -10.53 2.54 16.17
N HIS A 193 -11.86 2.38 16.04
CA HIS A 193 -12.73 1.96 17.14
C HIS A 193 -12.66 0.45 17.41
N LEU A 194 -12.25 -0.34 16.42
CA LEU A 194 -12.17 -1.80 16.49
C LEU A 194 -10.76 -2.31 16.87
N CYS A 195 -9.74 -1.44 16.82
CA CYS A 195 -8.43 -1.62 17.45
C CYS A 195 -8.52 -1.52 18.97
#